data_AF-A0A4U2N4B5-F1
#
_entry.id   AF-A0A4U2N4B5-F1
#
_cell.length_a   1.000
_cell.length_b   1.000
_cell.length_c   1.000
_cell.angle_alpha   90.00
_cell.angle_beta   90.00
_cell.angle_gamma   90.00
#
_symmetry.space_group_name_H-M   'P 1'
#
loop_
_entity.id
_entity.type
_entity.pdbx_description
1 polymer ?
#
loop_
_entity_poly.entity_id
_entity_poly.type
_entity_poly.pdbx_seq_one_letter_code
_entity_poly.pdbx_strand_id
1 'polypeptide(L)'
;MGKEQRLTFYDIAASQAHSVKTFDGKTYELKGTIAIENNTGSIENVAQIYYQVRSVRDEHQNLIAKRKHKQAELVAVKQKCR
;
A
#
# COMPACT_ATOMS: atom_id res chain seq x y z
N MET A 1 -0.32 22.85 10.19
CA MET A 1 -0.75 21.59 9.55
C MET A 1 0.46 20.95 8.88
N GLY A 2 1.00 19.85 9.41
CA GLY A 2 2.13 19.16 8.76
C GLY A 2 1.66 18.50 7.46
N LYS A 3 2.34 18.80 6.34
CA LYS A 3 2.00 18.29 4.99
C LYS A 3 1.88 16.77 5.02
N GLU A 4 0.76 16.24 4.54
CA GLU A 4 0.59 14.80 4.33
C GLU A 4 1.46 14.38 3.14
N GLN A 5 2.32 13.38 3.33
CA GLN A 5 3.15 12.86 2.25
C GLN A 5 2.32 11.89 1.41
N ARG A 6 2.03 12.28 0.17
CA ARG A 6 1.44 11.39 -0.83
C ARG A 6 2.46 10.33 -1.24
N LEU A 7 2.04 9.08 -1.34
CA LEU A 7 2.83 7.98 -1.87
C LEU A 7 2.28 7.54 -3.22
N THR A 8 3.16 7.35 -4.18
CA THR A 8 2.88 6.78 -5.50
C THR A 8 3.14 5.28 -5.51
N PHE A 9 2.85 4.61 -6.63
CA PHE A 9 3.19 3.19 -6.78
C PHE A 9 4.71 2.93 -6.77
N TYR A 10 5.53 3.90 -7.22
CA TYR A 10 6.98 3.80 -7.12
C TYR A 10 7.44 3.81 -5.66
N ASP A 11 6.85 4.69 -4.85
CA ASP A 11 7.16 4.73 -3.41
C ASP A 11 6.80 3.42 -2.73
N ILE A 12 5.66 2.80 -3.09
CA ILE A 12 5.28 1.49 -2.57
C ILE A 12 6.28 0.42 -3.00
N ALA A 13 6.63 0.36 -4.29
CA ALA A 13 7.52 -0.66 -4.84
C ALA A 13 8.98 -0.54 -4.37
N ALA A 14 9.43 0.66 -4.01
CA ALA A 14 10.80 0.96 -3.60
C ALA A 14 11.00 1.12 -2.08
N SER A 15 9.93 1.01 -1.28
CA SER A 15 9.98 1.23 0.18
C SER A 15 9.96 -0.07 0.99
N GLN A 16 9.92 0.09 2.32
CA GLN A 16 9.69 -0.98 3.30
C GLN A 16 8.27 -1.57 3.28
N ALA A 17 7.50 -1.31 2.21
CA ALA A 17 6.17 -1.86 2.06
C ALA A 17 6.26 -3.37 1.78
N HIS A 18 5.57 -4.16 2.60
CA HIS A 18 5.57 -5.61 2.52
C HIS A 18 4.23 -6.16 2.01
N SER A 19 3.13 -5.50 2.34
CA SER A 19 1.81 -5.94 1.86
C SER A 19 0.86 -4.78 1.64
N VAL A 20 -0.11 -5.00 0.76
CA VAL A 20 -1.21 -4.07 0.52
C VAL A 20 -2.54 -4.77 0.65
N LYS A 21 -3.54 -4.01 1.11
CA LYS A 21 -4.94 -4.43 1.10
C LYS A 21 -5.76 -3.47 0.26
N THR A 22 -6.57 -4.00 -0.62
CA THR A 22 -7.45 -3.24 -1.52
C THR A 22 -8.81 -2.94 -0.88
N PHE A 23 -9.62 -2.08 -1.51
CA PHE A 23 -10.97 -1.76 -1.02
C PHE A 23 -11.94 -2.94 -1.09
N ASP A 24 -11.77 -3.88 -2.03
CA ASP A 24 -12.57 -5.11 -2.16
C ASP A 24 -12.10 -6.22 -1.21
N GLY A 25 -11.07 -5.96 -0.40
CA GLY A 25 -10.63 -6.85 0.67
C GLY A 25 -9.51 -7.83 0.27
N LYS A 26 -9.12 -7.86 -1.01
CA LYS A 26 -7.94 -8.63 -1.46
C LYS A 26 -6.68 -8.13 -0.78
N THR A 27 -5.77 -9.06 -0.53
CA THR A 27 -4.48 -8.77 0.09
C THR A 27 -3.39 -9.29 -0.82
N TYR A 28 -2.35 -8.49 -0.99
CA TYR A 28 -1.22 -8.83 -1.83
C TYR A 28 0.08 -8.70 -1.03
N GLU A 29 0.95 -9.69 -1.16
CA GLU A 29 2.35 -9.60 -0.77
C GLU A 29 3.12 -8.82 -1.84
N LEU A 30 3.99 -7.91 -1.42
CA LEU A 30 4.81 -7.10 -2.31
C LEU A 30 6.22 -7.69 -2.44
N LYS A 31 6.72 -7.78 -3.68
CA LYS A 31 8.10 -8.14 -4.01
C LYS A 31 8.62 -7.15 -5.04
N GLY A 32 9.09 -5.99 -4.56
CA GLY A 32 9.49 -4.87 -5.39
C GLY A 32 8.31 -4.33 -6.20
N THR A 33 8.40 -4.35 -7.53
CA THR A 33 7.35 -3.86 -8.43
C THR A 33 6.21 -4.87 -8.66
N ILE A 34 6.30 -6.06 -8.07
CA ILE A 34 5.33 -7.14 -8.20
C ILE A 34 4.47 -7.25 -6.95
N ALA A 35 3.18 -7.54 -7.13
CA ALA A 35 2.21 -7.84 -6.09
C ALA A 35 1.60 -9.24 -6.34
N ILE A 36 1.62 -10.10 -5.32
CA ILE A 36 1.11 -11.48 -5.39
C ILE A 36 -0.14 -11.58 -4.53
N GLU A 37 -1.30 -11.88 -5.11
CA GLU A 37 -2.56 -12.01 -4.36
C GLU A 37 -2.55 -13.26 -3.48
N ASN A 38 -2.92 -13.10 -2.20
CA ASN A 38 -2.71 -14.14 -1.18
C ASN A 38 -3.60 -15.38 -1.33
N ASN A 39 -4.78 -15.28 -1.96
CA ASN A 39 -5.74 -16.37 -2.09
C ASN A 39 -5.57 -17.15 -3.42
N THR A 40 -5.25 -16.46 -4.51
CA THR A 40 -5.15 -17.04 -5.85
C THR A 40 -3.71 -17.25 -6.32
N GLY A 41 -2.74 -16.58 -5.69
CA GLY A 41 -1.35 -16.53 -6.17
C GLY A 41 -1.18 -15.69 -7.44
N SER A 42 -2.21 -14.93 -7.85
CA SER A 42 -2.16 -14.11 -9.06
C SER A 42 -1.10 -13.03 -8.93
N ILE A 43 -0.26 -12.92 -9.96
CA ILE A 43 0.84 -11.97 -10.01
C ILE A 43 0.41 -10.75 -10.81
N GLU A 44 0.46 -9.59 -10.18
CA GLU A 44 0.11 -8.29 -10.74
C GLU A 44 1.30 -7.33 -10.60
N ASN A 45 1.35 -6.28 -11.43
CA ASN A 45 2.27 -5.18 -11.17
C ASN A 45 1.64 -4.22 -10.14
N VAL A 46 2.46 -3.70 -9.20
CA VAL A 46 2.00 -2.74 -8.19
C VAL A 46 1.29 -1.53 -8.82
N ALA A 47 1.75 -1.07 -9.98
CA ALA A 47 1.13 0.03 -10.71
C ALA A 47 -0.33 -0.28 -11.14
N GLN A 48 -0.64 -1.52 -11.50
CA GLN A 48 -1.98 -1.94 -11.96
C GLN A 48 -2.99 -1.92 -10.81
N ILE A 49 -2.55 -2.31 -9.61
CA ILE A 49 -3.43 -2.37 -8.44
C ILE A 49 -3.42 -1.08 -7.61
N TYR A 50 -2.53 -0.12 -7.92
CA TYR A 50 -2.28 1.06 -7.09
C TYR A 50 -3.56 1.84 -6.72
N TYR A 51 -4.48 2.08 -7.66
CA TYR A 51 -5.72 2.81 -7.37
C TYR A 51 -6.76 1.99 -6.60
N GLN A 52 -6.56 0.69 -6.47
CA GLN A 52 -7.40 -0.21 -5.68
C GLN A 52 -6.90 -0.33 -4.24
N VAL A 53 -5.65 0.04 -3.96
CA VAL A 53 -5.04 -0.03 -2.64
C VAL A 53 -5.74 0.89 -1.65
N ARG A 54 -6.16 0.32 -0.52
CA ARG A 54 -6.73 1.03 0.63
C ARG A 54 -5.69 1.25 1.72
N SER A 55 -4.81 0.29 1.96
CA SER A 55 -3.78 0.38 2.99
C SER A 55 -2.51 -0.36 2.60
N VAL A 56 -1.38 0.18 3.03
CA VAL A 56 -0.05 -0.39 2.86
C VAL A 56 0.53 -0.68 4.23
N ARG A 57 1.16 -1.84 4.40
CA ARG A 57 1.80 -2.27 5.64
C ARG A 57 3.26 -2.64 5.41
N ASP A 58 4.07 -2.47 6.45
CA ASP A 58 5.44 -2.98 6.51
C ASP A 58 5.48 -4.47 6.87
N GLU A 59 6.69 -5.03 6.96
CA GLU A 59 6.95 -6.43 7.32
C GLU A 59 6.46 -6.80 8.72
N HIS A 60 6.34 -5.82 9.61
CA HIS A 60 5.83 -5.98 10.97
C HIS A 60 4.32 -5.76 11.07
N GLN A 61 3.60 -5.67 9.94
CA GLN A 61 2.15 -5.42 9.86
C GLN A 61 1.73 -4.02 10.33
N ASN A 62 2.65 -3.08 10.53
CA ASN A 62 2.29 -1.70 10.88
C ASN A 62 1.72 -0.99 9.66
N LEU A 63 0.71 -0.16 9.88
CA LEU A 63 0.12 0.66 8.83
C LEU A 63 1.03 1.86 8.52
N ILE A 64 1.66 1.84 7.35
CA ILE A 64 2.57 2.90 6.90
C ILE A 64 1.91 3.91 5.97
N ALA A 65 0.87 3.50 5.25
CA ALA A 65 0.08 4.40 4.42
C ALA A 65 -1.37 3.92 4.28
N LYS A 66 -2.28 4.87 4.05
CA LYS A 66 -3.70 4.59 3.89
C LYS A 66 -4.36 5.57 2.94
N ARG A 67 -5.32 5.04 2.18
CA ARG A 67 -6.24 5.80 1.35
C ARG A 67 -7.63 5.77 2.00
N LYS A 68 -8.23 6.95 2.19
CA LYS A 68 -9.50 7.08 2.93
C LYS A 68 -10.70 6.52 2.14
N HIS A 69 -10.77 6.81 0.85
CA HIS A 69 -11.78 6.33 -0.11
C HIS A 69 -11.15 6.19 -1.50
N LYS A 70 -11.80 5.52 -2.46
CA LYS A 70 -11.19 5.16 -3.76
C LYS A 70 -10.59 6.34 -4.53
N GLN A 71 -11.24 7.50 -4.46
CA GLN A 71 -10.84 8.75 -5.14
C GLN A 71 -9.83 9.59 -4.33
N ALA A 72 -9.53 9.22 -3.08
CA ALA A 72 -8.52 9.92 -2.29
C ALA A 72 -7.11 9.53 -2.75
N GLU A 73 -6.13 10.35 -2.38
CA GLU A 73 -4.74 9.97 -2.50
C GLU A 73 -4.33 8.96 -1.44
N LEU A 74 -3.33 8.14 -1.78
CA LEU A 74 -2.66 7.29 -0.80
C LEU A 74 -1.66 8.17 -0.01
N VAL A 75 -1.87 8.28 1.30
CA VAL A 75 -1.04 9.15 2.15
C VAL A 75 -0.34 8.35 3.23
N ALA A 76 0.90 8.72 3.53
CA ALA A 76 1.67 8.16 4.62
C ALA A 76 0.98 8.44 5.96
N VAL A 77 0.96 7.44 6.84
CA VAL A 77 0.47 7.61 8.21
C VAL A 77 1.58 8.27 9.02
N LYS A 78 1.26 9.35 9.73
CA LYS A 78 2.18 9.93 10.72
C LYS A 78 2.39 8.90 11.83
N GLN A 79 3.55 8.27 11.87
CA GLN A 79 3.98 7.58 13.08
C GLN A 79 4.04 8.63 14.19
N LYS A 80 3.21 8.48 15.23
CA LYS A 80 3.43 9.22 16.46
C LYS A 80 4.73 8.66 17.03
N CYS A 81 5.83 9.41 16.95
CA CYS A 81 6.99 9.14 17.79
C CYS A 81 6.46 9.07 19.23
N ARG A 82 6.60 7.91 19.85
CA ARG A 82 6.17 7.67 21.24
C ARG A 82 7.27 8.13 22.18
#